data_AF-A0A7S9LPS3-F1
#
_entry.id   AF-A0A7S9LPS3-F1
#
_cell.length_a   1.000
_cell.length_b   1.000
_cell.length_c   1.000
_cell.angle_alpha   90.00
_cell.angle_beta   90.00
_cell.angle_gamma   90.00
#
_symmetry.space_group_name_H-M   'P 1'
#
loop_
_entity.id
_entity.type
_entity.pdbx_description
1 polymer ?
#
loop_
_entity_poly.entity_id
_entity_poly.type
_entity_poly.pdbx_seq_one_letter_code
_entity_poly.pdbx_strand_id
1 'polypeptide(L)'
;MRFIVSFLALLAALPTAAQDRMLSGTKRALTHIIAHEIGHALIREFDLPILGNEEVMADTFATIALHEATPNRIEEIILARVAAWRAENDAEQLYAEHPSDARRAAQAMCLLYGLDPDRFEPAARADGMTGEEAADCRDRVPEIARAWRRIVAPLRMPEGSRVTEVRVIVGEGPWEQALRRSRLPDTMEDLLAAFDWHSQITLHFDHCEGGASWSRNSRTILVCDDLIERLEGLSTP
;
A
#
# COMPACT_ATOMS: atom_id res chain seq x y z
N MET A 1 60.92 -16.69 5.43
CA MET A 1 60.45 -15.41 4.86
C MET A 1 58.99 -15.61 4.42
N ARG A 2 58.02 -15.24 5.26
CA ARG A 2 56.58 -15.36 4.95
C ARG A 2 56.07 -13.96 4.60
N PHE A 3 55.74 -13.73 3.33
CA PHE A 3 55.04 -12.52 2.90
C PHE A 3 53.56 -12.68 3.23
N ILE A 4 53.06 -11.91 4.20
CA ILE A 4 51.63 -11.73 4.43
C ILE A 4 51.23 -10.52 3.59
N VAL A 5 50.52 -10.76 2.49
CA VAL A 5 49.86 -9.69 1.74
C VAL A 5 48.51 -9.47 2.40
N SER A 6 48.40 -8.44 3.22
CA SER A 6 47.13 -7.95 3.74
C SER A 6 46.35 -7.30 2.59
N PHE A 7 45.34 -8.00 2.09
CA PHE A 7 44.30 -7.39 1.25
C PHE A 7 43.40 -6.57 2.16
N LEU A 8 43.59 -5.25 2.16
CA LEU A 8 42.58 -4.33 2.68
C LEU A 8 41.41 -4.37 1.69
N ALA A 9 40.30 -4.99 2.09
CA ALA A 9 39.04 -4.87 1.37
C ALA A 9 38.53 -3.43 1.56
N LEU A 10 38.64 -2.64 0.50
CA LEU A 10 38.01 -1.33 0.41
C LEU A 10 36.50 -1.57 0.20
N LEU A 11 35.72 -1.59 1.28
CA LEU A 11 34.26 -1.45 1.20
C LEU A 11 33.99 -0.04 0.68
N ALA A 12 33.75 0.07 -0.63
CA ALA A 12 33.23 1.29 -1.22
C ALA A 12 31.79 1.48 -0.73
N ALA A 13 31.58 2.38 0.23
CA ALA A 13 30.26 2.90 0.52
C ALA A 13 29.75 3.60 -0.75
N LEU A 14 28.69 3.05 -1.36
CA LEU A 14 27.98 3.73 -2.45
C LEU A 14 27.43 5.06 -1.93
N PRO A 15 27.41 6.12 -2.75
CA PRO A 15 27.12 7.47 -2.28
C PRO A 15 25.64 7.60 -1.88
N THR A 16 25.42 8.25 -0.72
CA THR A 16 24.14 8.70 -0.14
C THR A 16 23.25 9.54 -1.08
N ALA A 17 23.73 9.93 -2.25
CA ALA A 17 23.00 10.76 -3.21
C ALA A 17 21.89 10.02 -3.99
N ALA A 18 21.90 8.67 -4.02
CA ALA A 18 20.90 7.90 -4.75
C ALA A 18 19.52 7.86 -4.05
N GLN A 19 19.47 8.03 -2.73
CA GLN A 19 18.25 7.91 -1.91
C GLN A 19 17.61 9.27 -1.58
N ASP A 20 18.02 10.32 -2.28
CA ASP A 20 17.56 11.70 -2.02
C ASP A 20 16.15 11.98 -2.60
N ARG A 21 15.66 11.09 -3.46
CA ARG A 21 14.34 11.11 -4.09
C ARG A 21 13.80 9.70 -4.21
N MET A 22 12.51 9.54 -3.92
CA MET A 22 11.76 8.31 -4.14
C MET A 22 11.21 8.26 -5.56
N LEU A 23 11.32 7.12 -6.23
CA LEU A 23 10.72 6.89 -7.53
C LEU A 23 9.20 6.97 -7.46
N SER A 24 8.58 7.45 -8.53
CA SER A 24 7.12 7.61 -8.58
C SER A 24 6.38 6.27 -8.47
N GLY A 25 6.96 5.17 -9.00
CA GLY A 25 6.46 3.81 -8.85
C GLY A 25 6.43 3.37 -7.38
N THR A 26 7.56 3.47 -6.69
CA THR A 26 7.68 3.20 -5.24
C THR A 26 6.66 3.97 -4.43
N LYS A 27 6.56 5.30 -4.62
CA LYS A 27 5.61 6.13 -3.88
C LYS A 27 4.18 5.64 -4.08
N ARG A 28 3.81 5.29 -5.32
CA ARG A 28 2.48 4.81 -5.68
C ARG A 28 2.18 3.44 -5.05
N ALA A 29 3.12 2.50 -5.13
CA ALA A 29 2.99 1.19 -4.49
C ALA A 29 2.88 1.32 -2.96
N LEU A 30 3.72 2.13 -2.32
CA LEU A 30 3.65 2.42 -0.89
C LEU A 30 2.32 3.07 -0.48
N THR A 31 1.75 3.94 -1.33
CA THR A 31 0.43 4.55 -1.06
C THR A 31 -0.63 3.45 -0.88
N HIS A 32 -0.65 2.44 -1.76
CA HIS A 32 -1.56 1.31 -1.63
C HIS A 32 -1.24 0.45 -0.41
N ILE A 33 0.04 0.11 -0.19
CA ILE A 33 0.45 -0.74 0.93
C ILE A 33 0.08 -0.10 2.27
N ILE A 34 0.32 1.20 2.45
CA ILE A 34 -0.05 1.89 3.69
C ILE A 34 -1.58 1.95 3.82
N ALA A 35 -2.33 2.18 2.74
CA ALA A 35 -3.80 2.12 2.77
C ALA A 35 -4.32 0.72 3.14
N HIS A 36 -3.61 -0.35 2.76
CA HIS A 36 -3.91 -1.71 3.19
C HIS A 36 -3.73 -1.85 4.71
N GLU A 37 -2.63 -1.37 5.28
CA GLU A 37 -2.43 -1.39 6.74
C GLU A 37 -3.44 -0.52 7.50
N ILE A 38 -3.92 0.58 6.90
CA ILE A 38 -5.05 1.36 7.44
C ILE A 38 -6.33 0.50 7.45
N GLY A 39 -6.53 -0.36 6.46
CA GLY A 39 -7.62 -1.33 6.44
C GLY A 39 -7.58 -2.26 7.65
N HIS A 40 -6.41 -2.82 7.95
CA HIS A 40 -6.21 -3.61 9.17
C HIS A 40 -6.50 -2.81 10.44
N ALA A 41 -6.03 -1.57 10.52
CA ALA A 41 -6.33 -0.69 11.65
C ALA A 41 -7.84 -0.45 11.81
N LEU A 42 -8.56 -0.17 10.73
CA LEU A 42 -10.02 0.01 10.75
C LEU A 42 -10.75 -1.24 11.22
N ILE A 43 -10.37 -2.41 10.69
CA ILE A 43 -11.01 -3.68 11.05
C ILE A 43 -10.89 -3.91 12.56
N ARG A 44 -9.72 -3.64 13.15
CA ARG A 44 -9.46 -3.93 14.56
C ARG A 44 -9.96 -2.85 15.52
N GLU A 45 -9.88 -1.56 15.17
CA GLU A 45 -10.27 -0.47 16.08
C GLU A 45 -11.78 -0.16 16.05
N PHE A 46 -12.49 -0.55 14.99
CA PHE A 46 -13.94 -0.42 14.88
C PHE A 46 -14.69 -1.77 14.94
N ASP A 47 -13.99 -2.85 15.30
CA ASP A 47 -14.53 -4.20 15.44
C ASP A 47 -15.35 -4.65 14.22
N LEU A 48 -14.83 -4.41 13.01
CA LEU A 48 -15.52 -4.80 11.78
C LEU A 48 -15.54 -6.34 11.65
N PRO A 49 -16.67 -6.92 11.21
CA PRO A 49 -16.78 -8.36 11.08
C PRO A 49 -15.87 -8.88 9.95
N ILE A 50 -15.04 -9.87 10.26
CA ILE A 50 -14.22 -10.59 9.27
C ILE A 50 -15.02 -11.79 8.76
N LEU A 51 -15.65 -11.62 7.59
CA LEU A 51 -16.50 -12.64 6.96
C LEU A 51 -15.82 -13.41 5.81
N GLY A 52 -14.52 -13.18 5.64
CA GLY A 52 -13.69 -13.79 4.60
C GLY A 52 -12.22 -13.71 4.96
N ASN A 53 -11.35 -13.68 3.95
CA ASN A 53 -9.92 -13.47 4.15
C ASN A 53 -9.65 -11.99 4.47
N GLU A 54 -9.01 -11.71 5.62
CA GLU A 54 -8.75 -10.35 6.11
C GLU A 54 -7.83 -9.56 5.16
N GLU A 55 -6.83 -10.20 4.56
CA GLU A 55 -5.90 -9.58 3.60
C GLU A 55 -6.62 -9.10 2.34
N VAL A 56 -7.55 -9.91 1.82
CA VAL A 56 -8.40 -9.52 0.68
C VAL A 56 -9.33 -8.38 1.08
N MET A 57 -9.84 -8.37 2.31
CA MET A 57 -10.65 -7.25 2.81
C MET A 57 -9.82 -5.96 2.88
N ALA A 58 -8.59 -6.02 3.40
CA ALA A 58 -7.68 -4.89 3.50
C ALA A 58 -7.25 -4.34 2.12
N ASP A 59 -6.91 -5.22 1.16
CA ASP A 59 -6.61 -4.82 -0.23
C ASP A 59 -7.83 -4.16 -0.91
N THR A 60 -9.03 -4.73 -0.68
CA THR A 60 -10.27 -4.19 -1.23
C THR A 60 -10.58 -2.81 -0.65
N PHE A 61 -10.44 -2.66 0.67
CA PHE A 61 -10.56 -1.38 1.35
C PHE A 61 -9.56 -0.36 0.78
N ALA A 62 -8.29 -0.71 0.66
CA ALA A 62 -7.24 0.18 0.17
C ALA A 62 -7.58 0.74 -1.21
N THR A 63 -8.00 -0.13 -2.13
CA THR A 63 -8.38 0.27 -3.50
C THR A 63 -9.58 1.22 -3.51
N ILE A 64 -10.64 0.91 -2.75
CA ILE A 64 -11.86 1.74 -2.72
C ILE A 64 -11.61 3.07 -2.01
N ALA A 65 -10.93 3.06 -0.87
CA ALA A 65 -10.61 4.27 -0.11
C ALA A 65 -9.74 5.23 -0.93
N LEU A 66 -8.73 4.70 -1.64
CA LEU A 66 -7.87 5.51 -2.51
C LEU A 66 -8.59 5.99 -3.77
N HIS A 67 -9.52 5.21 -4.32
CA HIS A 67 -10.38 5.66 -5.42
C HIS A 67 -11.21 6.88 -5.01
N GLU A 68 -11.79 6.86 -3.81
CA GLU A 68 -12.58 7.99 -3.30
C GLU A 68 -11.72 9.19 -2.92
N ALA A 69 -10.58 8.96 -2.26
CA ALA A 69 -9.71 10.04 -1.79
C ALA A 69 -8.89 10.68 -2.92
N THR A 70 -8.52 9.90 -3.95
CA THR A 70 -7.61 10.33 -5.01
C THR A 70 -8.04 9.81 -6.40
N PRO A 71 -9.27 10.11 -6.87
CA PRO A 71 -9.82 9.52 -8.08
C PRO A 71 -8.95 9.76 -9.33
N ASN A 72 -8.24 10.89 -9.41
CA ASN A 72 -7.38 11.20 -10.55
C ASN A 72 -6.05 10.41 -10.57
N ARG A 73 -5.67 9.76 -9.46
CA ARG A 73 -4.39 9.06 -9.31
C ARG A 73 -4.52 7.56 -9.08
N ILE A 74 -5.74 7.07 -8.85
CA ILE A 74 -5.99 5.66 -8.51
C ILE A 74 -5.45 4.68 -9.56
N GLU A 75 -5.58 4.98 -10.85
CA GLU A 75 -5.07 4.11 -11.92
C GLU A 75 -3.57 3.89 -11.79
N GLU A 76 -2.80 4.97 -11.65
CA GLU A 76 -1.34 4.88 -11.51
C GLU A 76 -0.94 4.15 -10.21
N ILE A 77 -1.71 4.33 -9.13
CA ILE A 77 -1.47 3.66 -7.85
C ILE A 77 -1.66 2.16 -7.97
N ILE A 78 -2.79 1.73 -8.54
CA ILE A 78 -3.10 0.31 -8.72
C ILE A 78 -2.13 -0.34 -9.71
N LEU A 79 -1.83 0.30 -10.84
CA LEU A 79 -0.88 -0.23 -11.81
C LEU A 79 0.52 -0.40 -11.21
N ALA A 80 0.98 0.55 -10.38
CA ALA A 80 2.26 0.41 -9.68
C ALA A 80 2.26 -0.77 -8.70
N ARG A 81 1.16 -0.97 -7.95
CA ARG A 81 1.07 -2.10 -7.01
C ARG A 81 0.96 -3.45 -7.73
N VAL A 82 0.20 -3.51 -8.81
CA VAL A 82 0.08 -4.69 -9.69
C VAL A 82 1.44 -5.06 -10.29
N ALA A 83 2.22 -4.07 -10.75
CA ALA A 83 3.56 -4.30 -11.25
C ALA A 83 4.50 -4.85 -10.16
N ALA A 84 4.44 -4.28 -8.94
CA ALA A 84 5.22 -4.77 -7.81
C ALA A 84 4.90 -6.25 -7.49
N TRP A 85 3.62 -6.61 -7.32
CA TRP A 85 3.20 -7.99 -7.07
C TRP A 85 3.65 -8.95 -8.19
N ARG A 86 3.56 -8.53 -9.46
CA ARG A 86 4.02 -9.38 -10.57
C ARG A 86 5.53 -9.58 -10.59
N ALA A 87 6.30 -8.64 -10.07
CA ALA A 87 7.74 -8.74 -9.99
C ALA A 87 8.21 -9.54 -8.76
N GLU A 88 7.48 -9.41 -7.63
CA GLU A 88 7.65 -10.25 -6.43
C GLU A 88 7.30 -11.72 -6.75
N ASN A 89 6.14 -11.95 -7.37
CA ASN A 89 5.68 -13.23 -7.90
C ASN A 89 5.65 -14.36 -6.86
N ASP A 90 5.23 -14.04 -5.63
CA ASP A 90 5.10 -15.04 -4.58
C ASP A 90 3.91 -15.98 -4.85
N ALA A 91 4.20 -17.28 -4.77
CA ALA A 91 3.22 -18.33 -4.96
C ALA A 91 2.31 -18.48 -3.72
N GLU A 92 1.07 -18.92 -3.96
CA GLU A 92 0.11 -19.20 -2.89
C GLU A 92 0.63 -20.37 -2.04
N GLN A 93 0.64 -20.19 -0.72
CA GLN A 93 0.96 -21.26 0.23
C GLN A 93 -0.33 -21.64 0.96
N LEU A 94 -0.58 -22.94 1.15
CA LEU A 94 -1.87 -23.48 1.62
C LEU A 94 -2.40 -22.88 2.93
N TYR A 95 -1.51 -22.38 3.77
CA TYR A 95 -1.84 -21.79 5.07
C TYR A 95 -1.33 -20.36 5.22
N ALA A 96 -0.90 -19.72 4.12
CA ALA A 96 -0.55 -18.31 4.15
C ALA A 96 -1.80 -17.44 4.26
N GLU A 97 -1.66 -16.32 4.96
CA GLU A 97 -2.72 -15.33 5.12
C GLU A 97 -3.02 -14.61 3.80
N HIS A 98 -1.99 -14.35 3.00
CA HIS A 98 -2.13 -13.72 1.70
C HIS A 98 -2.43 -14.73 0.58
N PRO A 99 -3.36 -14.40 -0.35
CA PRO A 99 -3.40 -15.05 -1.66
C PRO A 99 -2.08 -14.84 -2.41
N SER A 100 -1.82 -15.63 -3.46
CA SER A 100 -0.67 -15.37 -4.34
C SER A 100 -0.68 -13.96 -4.89
N ASP A 101 0.51 -13.43 -5.17
CA ASP A 101 0.66 -12.09 -5.75
C ASP A 101 -0.06 -11.96 -7.10
N ALA A 102 -0.08 -13.03 -7.90
CA ALA A 102 -0.86 -13.08 -9.14
C ALA A 102 -2.37 -12.91 -8.90
N ARG A 103 -2.92 -13.51 -7.84
CA ARG A 103 -4.34 -13.36 -7.48
C ARG A 103 -4.62 -11.98 -6.91
N ARG A 104 -3.73 -11.43 -6.09
CA ARG A 104 -3.85 -10.05 -5.57
C ARG A 104 -3.82 -9.02 -6.69
N ALA A 105 -2.88 -9.16 -7.64
CA ALA A 105 -2.79 -8.33 -8.83
C ALA A 105 -4.08 -8.37 -9.69
N ALA A 106 -4.59 -9.58 -9.98
CA ALA A 106 -5.83 -9.74 -10.73
C ALA A 106 -7.04 -9.13 -10.00
N GLN A 107 -7.14 -9.30 -8.68
CA GLN A 107 -8.20 -8.70 -7.87
C GLN A 107 -8.13 -7.18 -7.86
N ALA A 108 -6.94 -6.59 -7.74
CA ALA A 108 -6.76 -5.13 -7.78
C ALA A 108 -7.13 -4.56 -9.16
N MET A 109 -6.77 -5.23 -10.25
CA MET A 109 -7.19 -4.84 -11.60
C MET A 109 -8.71 -4.96 -11.79
N CYS A 110 -9.32 -6.01 -11.25
CA CYS A 110 -10.77 -6.21 -11.28
C CYS A 110 -11.49 -5.09 -10.53
N LEU A 111 -11.02 -4.75 -9.33
CA LEU A 111 -11.54 -3.64 -8.52
C LEU A 111 -11.38 -2.30 -9.23
N LEU A 112 -10.19 -2.00 -9.78
CA LEU A 112 -9.96 -0.78 -10.54
C LEU A 112 -10.95 -0.69 -11.70
N TYR A 113 -10.99 -1.71 -12.56
CA TYR A 113 -11.89 -1.75 -13.71
C TYR A 113 -13.35 -1.57 -13.32
N GLY A 114 -13.83 -2.35 -12.35
CA GLY A 114 -15.24 -2.35 -11.97
C GLY A 114 -15.70 -1.09 -11.20
N LEU A 115 -14.77 -0.27 -10.68
CA LEU A 115 -15.09 1.03 -10.08
C LEU A 115 -15.51 2.07 -11.14
N ASP A 116 -14.87 2.05 -12.31
CA ASP A 116 -15.22 2.91 -13.45
C ASP A 116 -14.82 2.20 -14.77
N PRO A 117 -15.68 1.31 -15.29
CA PRO A 117 -15.34 0.46 -16.43
C PRO A 117 -15.06 1.23 -17.72
N ASP A 118 -15.70 2.38 -17.89
CA ASP A 118 -15.55 3.21 -19.09
C ASP A 118 -14.19 3.91 -19.08
N ARG A 119 -13.75 4.38 -17.90
CA ARG A 119 -12.44 4.99 -17.73
C ARG A 119 -11.30 3.99 -17.83
N PHE A 120 -11.44 2.82 -17.20
CA PHE A 120 -10.33 1.88 -17.02
C PHE A 120 -10.31 0.71 -18.03
N GLU A 121 -11.19 0.74 -19.05
CA GLU A 121 -11.17 -0.26 -20.12
C GLU A 121 -9.79 -0.44 -20.78
N PRO A 122 -9.01 0.62 -21.11
CA PRO A 122 -7.70 0.43 -21.72
C PRO A 122 -6.72 -0.33 -20.83
N ALA A 123 -6.70 0.00 -19.53
CA ALA A 123 -5.85 -0.67 -18.55
C ALA A 123 -6.25 -2.14 -18.37
N ALA A 124 -7.56 -2.43 -18.26
CA ALA A 124 -8.07 -3.80 -18.16
C ALA A 124 -7.72 -4.65 -19.39
N ARG A 125 -7.86 -4.08 -20.60
CA ARG A 125 -7.48 -4.77 -21.84
C ARG A 125 -5.97 -5.01 -21.94
N ALA A 126 -5.15 -4.04 -21.54
CA ALA A 126 -3.71 -4.20 -21.49
C ALA A 126 -3.27 -5.29 -20.49
N ASP A 127 -4.07 -5.49 -19.45
CA ASP A 127 -3.90 -6.56 -18.45
C ASP A 127 -4.34 -7.95 -18.94
N GLY A 128 -5.03 -8.03 -20.09
CA GLY A 128 -5.61 -9.26 -20.63
C GLY A 128 -7.02 -9.57 -20.14
N MET A 129 -7.60 -8.73 -19.27
CA MET A 129 -8.97 -8.90 -18.76
C MET A 129 -9.99 -8.63 -19.86
N THR A 130 -10.61 -9.69 -20.37
CA THR A 130 -11.54 -9.61 -21.50
C THR A 130 -12.71 -10.58 -21.34
N GLY A 131 -13.76 -10.41 -22.15
CA GLY A 131 -14.89 -11.34 -22.18
C GLY A 131 -15.60 -11.46 -20.84
N GLU A 132 -15.73 -12.70 -20.36
CA GLU A 132 -16.47 -13.05 -19.13
C GLU A 132 -15.85 -12.42 -17.88
N GLU A 133 -14.52 -12.41 -17.75
CA GLU A 133 -13.83 -11.85 -16.59
C GLU A 133 -14.12 -10.35 -16.43
N ALA A 134 -14.07 -9.60 -17.54
CA ALA A 134 -14.41 -8.18 -17.53
C ALA A 134 -15.90 -7.96 -17.19
N ALA A 135 -16.80 -8.76 -17.74
CA ALA A 135 -18.22 -8.67 -17.43
C ALA A 135 -18.49 -8.94 -15.94
N ASP A 136 -17.88 -9.97 -15.37
CA ASP A 136 -18.00 -10.31 -13.94
C ASP A 136 -17.47 -9.19 -13.03
N CYS A 137 -16.33 -8.60 -13.37
CA CYS A 137 -15.77 -7.47 -12.63
C CYS A 137 -16.67 -6.22 -12.70
N ARG A 138 -17.22 -5.91 -13.88
CA ARG A 138 -18.16 -4.80 -14.09
C ARG A 138 -19.40 -4.93 -13.22
N ASP A 139 -19.93 -6.14 -13.07
CA ASP A 139 -21.17 -6.38 -12.35
C ASP A 139 -20.95 -6.47 -10.82
N ARG A 140 -19.88 -7.15 -10.39
CA ARG A 140 -19.63 -7.43 -8.97
C ARG A 140 -19.07 -6.24 -8.19
N VAL A 141 -18.13 -5.50 -8.76
CA VAL A 141 -17.37 -4.47 -8.02
C VAL A 141 -18.24 -3.31 -7.53
N PRO A 142 -19.25 -2.82 -8.27
CA PRO A 142 -20.16 -1.79 -7.75
C PRO A 142 -20.86 -2.19 -6.45
N GLU A 143 -21.18 -3.48 -6.25
CA GLU A 143 -21.75 -3.97 -4.99
C GLU A 143 -20.73 -3.97 -3.85
N ILE A 144 -19.51 -4.41 -4.13
CA ILE A 144 -18.40 -4.37 -3.16
C ILE A 144 -18.14 -2.92 -2.72
N ALA A 145 -18.04 -1.99 -3.67
CA ALA A 145 -17.82 -0.57 -3.42
C ALA A 145 -18.97 0.05 -2.61
N ARG A 146 -20.23 -0.31 -2.90
CA ARG A 146 -21.39 0.10 -2.11
C ARG A 146 -21.34 -0.45 -0.68
N ALA A 147 -20.95 -1.70 -0.50
CA ALA A 147 -20.83 -2.32 0.81
C ALA A 147 -19.79 -1.60 1.67
N TRP A 148 -18.59 -1.39 1.15
CA TRP A 148 -17.53 -0.65 1.84
C TRP A 148 -17.94 0.78 2.18
N ARG A 149 -18.58 1.51 1.25
CA ARG A 149 -19.11 2.86 1.54
C ARG A 149 -20.07 2.87 2.71
N ARG A 150 -20.99 1.89 2.81
CA ARG A 150 -21.94 1.79 3.91
C ARG A 150 -21.25 1.46 5.24
N ILE A 151 -20.26 0.57 5.22
CA ILE A 151 -19.50 0.16 6.41
C ILE A 151 -18.66 1.32 6.94
N VAL A 152 -17.99 2.04 6.03
CA VAL A 152 -17.03 3.10 6.37
C VAL A 152 -17.70 4.43 6.69
N ALA A 153 -18.86 4.75 6.09
CA ALA A 153 -19.56 6.02 6.31
C ALA A 153 -19.72 6.41 7.80
N PRO A 154 -20.17 5.53 8.72
CA PRO A 154 -20.30 5.89 10.13
C PRO A 154 -18.95 6.02 10.87
N LEU A 155 -17.84 5.60 10.27
CA LEU A 155 -16.50 5.64 10.86
C LEU A 155 -15.71 6.88 10.45
N ARG A 156 -16.24 7.69 9.52
CA ARG A 156 -15.54 8.85 8.98
C ARG A 156 -15.82 10.10 9.81
N MET A 157 -14.81 10.96 9.87
CA MET A 157 -14.98 12.33 10.29
C MET A 157 -15.96 13.06 9.36
N PRO A 158 -16.73 14.05 9.86
CA PRO A 158 -17.52 14.92 9.01
C PRO A 158 -16.66 15.58 7.93
N GLU A 159 -17.25 15.87 6.77
CA GLU A 159 -16.55 16.52 5.66
C GLU A 159 -15.87 17.82 6.12
N GLY A 160 -14.60 18.00 5.74
CA GLY A 160 -13.78 19.15 6.14
C GLY A 160 -13.23 19.08 7.57
N SER A 161 -13.57 18.06 8.34
CA SER A 161 -12.99 17.80 9.67
C SER A 161 -11.88 16.76 9.59
N ARG A 162 -10.95 16.83 10.54
CA ARG A 162 -9.90 15.82 10.72
C ARG A 162 -9.77 15.48 12.19
N VAL A 163 -9.51 14.21 12.47
CA VAL A 163 -9.24 13.70 13.82
C VAL A 163 -7.86 14.19 14.30
N THR A 164 -7.62 14.19 15.61
CA THR A 164 -6.32 14.57 16.20
C THR A 164 -5.48 13.38 16.64
N GLU A 165 -6.10 12.20 16.66
CA GLU A 165 -5.61 10.91 17.13
C GLU A 165 -4.75 10.22 16.06
N VAL A 166 -4.03 11.00 15.24
CA VAL A 166 -3.09 10.50 14.24
C VAL A 166 -1.72 11.09 14.53
N ARG A 167 -0.70 10.23 14.50
CA ARG A 167 0.70 10.64 14.60
C ARG A 167 1.46 10.05 13.44
N VAL A 168 2.27 10.86 12.78
CA VAL A 168 3.23 10.38 11.78
C VAL A 168 4.64 10.59 12.29
N ILE A 169 5.44 9.53 12.25
CA ILE A 169 6.84 9.54 12.62
C ILE A 169 7.63 9.12 11.39
N VAL A 170 8.52 9.99 10.94
CA VAL A 170 9.57 9.65 9.98
C VAL A 170 10.86 9.56 10.77
N GLY A 171 11.26 8.32 11.07
CA GLY A 171 12.47 7.99 11.81
C GLY A 171 13.74 8.38 11.04
N GLU A 172 14.85 8.41 11.77
CA GLU A 172 16.18 8.59 11.17
C GLU A 172 16.51 7.37 10.31
N GLY A 173 17.01 7.58 9.09
CA GLY A 173 17.35 6.48 8.20
C GLY A 173 17.68 6.95 6.78
N PRO A 174 18.14 6.02 5.91
CA PRO A 174 18.56 6.33 4.54
C PRO A 174 17.46 7.01 3.70
N TRP A 175 16.19 6.70 3.99
CA TRP A 175 15.03 7.19 3.23
C TRP A 175 14.35 8.43 3.83
N GLU A 176 14.84 8.96 4.96
CA GLU A 176 14.18 10.08 5.66
C GLU A 176 13.94 11.28 4.72
N GLN A 177 14.98 11.72 4.01
CA GLN A 177 14.87 12.90 3.14
C GLN A 177 13.94 12.64 1.95
N ALA A 178 14.02 11.46 1.32
CA ALA A 178 13.13 11.08 0.23
C ALA A 178 11.67 11.02 0.69
N LEU A 179 11.39 10.43 1.85
CA LEU A 179 10.05 10.37 2.44
C LEU A 179 9.47 11.78 2.65
N ARG A 180 10.23 12.67 3.32
CA ARG A 180 9.81 14.06 3.56
C ARG A 180 9.55 14.81 2.25
N ARG A 181 10.46 14.70 1.28
CA ARG A 181 10.31 15.39 -0.03
C ARG A 181 9.16 14.84 -0.87
N SER A 182 8.86 13.55 -0.74
CA SER A 182 7.78 12.90 -1.50
C SER A 182 6.38 13.37 -1.10
N ARG A 183 6.22 13.91 0.12
CA ARG A 183 4.91 14.18 0.77
C ARG A 183 4.00 12.96 0.91
N LEU A 184 4.56 11.75 0.80
CA LEU A 184 3.82 10.51 1.08
C LEU A 184 3.36 10.47 2.55
N PRO A 185 4.21 10.80 3.56
CA PRO A 185 3.77 10.82 4.95
C PRO A 185 2.55 11.74 5.17
N ASP A 186 2.58 12.97 4.66
CA ASP A 186 1.44 13.91 4.73
C ASP A 186 0.17 13.33 4.06
N THR A 187 0.32 12.72 2.89
CA THR A 187 -0.82 12.15 2.13
C THR A 187 -1.48 11.02 2.91
N MET A 188 -0.69 10.16 3.57
CA MET A 188 -1.21 9.06 4.35
C MET A 188 -1.73 9.52 5.72
N GLU A 189 -1.18 10.60 6.28
CA GLU A 189 -1.74 11.29 7.44
C GLU A 189 -3.16 11.79 7.14
N ASP A 190 -3.36 12.45 6.01
CA ASP A 190 -4.67 12.97 5.61
C ASP A 190 -5.70 11.82 5.43
N LEU A 191 -5.28 10.68 4.85
CA LEU A 191 -6.14 9.50 4.75
C LEU A 191 -6.49 8.91 6.11
N LEU A 192 -5.51 8.76 7.01
CA LEU A 192 -5.74 8.31 8.39
C LEU A 192 -6.67 9.27 9.13
N ALA A 193 -6.46 10.57 8.98
CA ALA A 193 -7.18 11.59 9.74
C ALA A 193 -8.65 11.78 9.30
N ALA A 194 -9.05 11.12 8.21
CA ALA A 194 -10.42 11.08 7.73
C ALA A 194 -11.34 10.13 8.55
N PHE A 195 -10.79 9.35 9.48
CA PHE A 195 -11.54 8.41 10.31
C PHE A 195 -11.59 8.86 11.78
N ASP A 196 -12.70 8.58 12.46
CA ASP A 196 -12.98 8.99 13.84
C ASP A 196 -12.37 8.02 14.86
N TRP A 197 -11.03 8.00 14.95
CA TRP A 197 -10.30 7.10 15.84
C TRP A 197 -10.54 7.40 17.32
N HIS A 198 -10.85 6.37 18.10
CA HIS A 198 -10.98 6.46 19.57
C HIS A 198 -9.64 6.42 20.31
N SER A 199 -8.54 6.15 19.60
CA SER A 199 -7.20 5.99 20.15
C SER A 199 -6.18 6.47 19.15
N GLN A 200 -5.02 6.93 19.63
CA GLN A 200 -3.96 7.41 18.75
C GLN A 200 -3.44 6.28 17.85
N ILE A 201 -3.54 6.49 16.53
CA ILE A 201 -2.96 5.65 15.49
C ILE A 201 -1.65 6.29 15.03
N THR A 202 -0.58 5.51 15.01
CA THR A 202 0.74 5.98 14.58
C THR A 202 1.12 5.36 13.25
N LEU A 203 1.46 6.19 12.24
CA LEU A 203 2.20 5.76 11.06
C LEU A 203 3.68 6.02 11.29
N HIS A 204 4.48 4.97 11.34
CA HIS A 204 5.90 5.03 11.64
C HIS A 204 6.71 4.50 10.46
N PHE A 205 7.50 5.36 9.84
CA PHE A 205 8.57 4.96 8.92
C PHE A 205 9.85 4.79 9.73
N ASP A 206 10.46 3.61 9.69
CA ASP A 206 11.61 3.26 10.54
C ASP A 206 12.72 2.57 9.73
N HIS A 207 13.94 2.61 10.26
CA HIS A 207 15.08 1.86 9.72
C HIS A 207 15.05 0.44 10.30
N CYS A 208 14.49 -0.51 9.55
CA CYS A 208 14.25 -1.87 10.01
C CYS A 208 14.17 -2.88 8.87
N GLU A 209 14.31 -4.16 9.22
CA GLU A 209 14.11 -5.25 8.28
C GLU A 209 12.62 -5.60 8.15
N GLY A 210 12.17 -5.85 6.92
CA GLY A 210 10.84 -6.41 6.66
C GLY A 210 9.96 -5.61 5.69
N GLY A 211 8.68 -5.48 6.06
CA GLY A 211 7.62 -4.94 5.20
C GLY A 211 6.90 -3.75 5.82
N ALA A 212 5.62 -3.61 5.48
CA ALA A 212 4.69 -2.80 6.25
C ALA A 212 3.83 -3.73 7.12
N SER A 213 3.40 -3.25 8.29
CA SER A 213 2.52 -4.04 9.16
C SER A 213 1.73 -3.16 10.13
N TRP A 214 0.50 -3.58 10.42
CA TRP A 214 -0.31 -3.09 11.52
C TRP A 214 -0.08 -3.88 12.80
N SER A 215 0.17 -3.18 13.91
CA SER A 215 0.25 -3.73 15.26
C SER A 215 -0.87 -3.20 16.14
N ARG A 216 -1.78 -4.09 16.55
CA ARG A 216 -2.88 -3.76 17.49
C ARG A 216 -2.37 -3.34 18.87
N ASN A 217 -1.29 -3.96 19.36
CA ASN A 217 -0.79 -3.72 20.71
C ASN A 217 -0.24 -2.30 20.88
N SER A 218 0.47 -1.81 19.85
CA SER A 218 1.07 -0.47 19.86
C SER A 218 0.26 0.56 19.08
N ARG A 219 -0.79 0.14 18.37
CA ARG A 219 -1.56 0.95 17.41
C ARG A 219 -0.67 1.66 16.40
N THR A 220 0.22 0.88 15.81
CA THR A 220 1.25 1.38 14.90
C THR A 220 1.15 0.68 13.57
N ILE A 221 1.07 1.46 12.49
CA ILE A 221 1.41 1.04 11.14
C ILE A 221 2.91 1.29 10.99
N LEU A 222 3.71 0.23 11.00
CA LEU A 222 5.15 0.29 10.77
C LEU A 222 5.43 0.12 9.27
N VAL A 223 6.31 0.94 8.71
CA VAL A 223 6.84 0.83 7.35
C VAL A 223 8.36 0.77 7.46
N CYS A 224 8.92 -0.42 7.23
CA CYS A 224 10.38 -0.60 7.19
C CYS A 224 10.96 -0.09 5.87
N ASP A 225 12.15 0.48 5.93
CA ASP A 225 12.84 0.97 4.74
C ASP A 225 13.34 -0.12 3.78
N ASP A 226 13.57 -1.35 4.26
CA ASP A 226 13.77 -2.54 3.41
C ASP A 226 12.65 -2.72 2.37
N LEU A 227 11.40 -2.37 2.71
CA LEU A 227 10.30 -2.37 1.76
C LEU A 227 10.49 -1.30 0.69
N ILE A 228 10.93 -0.10 1.09
CA ILE A 228 11.18 1.02 0.18
C ILE A 228 12.30 0.63 -0.79
N GLU A 229 13.41 0.08 -0.29
CA GLU A 229 14.53 -0.37 -1.10
C GLU A 229 14.14 -1.45 -2.11
N ARG A 230 13.36 -2.44 -1.67
CA ARG A 230 12.82 -3.47 -2.59
C ARG A 230 11.96 -2.84 -3.68
N LEU A 231 11.00 -1.99 -3.33
CA LEU A 231 10.11 -1.35 -4.30
C LEU A 231 10.84 -0.41 -5.26
N GLU A 232 11.90 0.25 -4.81
CA GLU A 232 12.78 1.07 -5.66
C GLU A 232 13.50 0.22 -6.70
N GLY A 233 14.04 -0.92 -6.28
CA GLY A 233 14.67 -1.89 -7.19
C GLY A 233 13.70 -2.50 -8.21
N LEU A 234 12.42 -2.63 -7.85
CA LEU A 234 11.37 -3.07 -8.79
C LEU A 234 10.89 -1.95 -9.72
N SER A 235 11.06 -0.69 -9.32
CA SER A 235 10.62 0.49 -10.08
C SER A 235 11.66 1.01 -11.08
N THR A 236 12.88 0.46 -11.06
CA THR A 236 13.90 0.74 -12.07
C THR A 236 13.64 -0.08 -13.35
N PRO A 237 13.70 0.56 -14.54
CA PRO A 237 13.46 -0.11 -15.83
C PRO A 237 14.55 -1.11 -16.21
#